data_AF-A0A966DL82-F1
#
_entry.id   AF-A0A966DL82-F1
#
_cell.length_a   1.000
_cell.length_b   1.000
_cell.length_c   1.000
_cell.angle_alpha   90.00
_cell.angle_beta   90.00
_cell.angle_gamma   90.00
#
_symmetry.space_group_name_H-M   'P 1'
#
loop_
_entity.id
_entity.type
_entity.pdbx_description
1 polymer ?
#
loop_
_entity_poly.entity_id
_entity_poly.type
_entity_poly.pdbx_seq_one_letter_code
_entity_poly.pdbx_strand_id
1 'polypeptide(L)'
;MDEAPQQPPPTGRKKIRLTKSEAYAMQLASPRKTRLAFGAVGLLVAAVLGAALWHFQDLWLPYWLPDQAPAVSAAAPEPAPAAEAVPTVPVVPAATAPVAPAEAPATLEFLTATAWDHPEFLRGVRLFNQALDRLRTFRRDGRPRDLLQQIEDGARQAAATFDQLRAQAPADVPLAEYVLRSHKLAQAARDLARPAAVAAPTPSAAAPPPRPTPTAPPPKPGETWQDPDYLEGARLFNRALEQYRLFLADKSRQELLKTIEETAFQAAKKFESLQSAAPTNVPLGDHISQCYRLVSDCRRLNLESGSIAGGADDATGARGKVVGPNRRPALPAYQPPAP
;
A
#
# COMPACT_ATOMS: atom_id res chain seq x y z
N MET A 1 71.85 -48.57 39.88
CA MET A 1 71.27 -47.88 41.05
C MET A 1 70.69 -46.59 40.51
N ASP A 2 69.40 -46.67 40.19
CA ASP A 2 68.60 -45.61 39.58
C ASP A 2 67.97 -44.76 40.69
N GLU A 3 68.22 -43.45 40.69
CA GLU A 3 67.53 -42.52 41.58
C GLU A 3 67.22 -41.24 40.80
N ALA A 4 65.98 -41.15 40.29
CA ALA A 4 65.44 -39.97 39.65
C ALA A 4 64.88 -39.00 40.71
N PRO A 5 65.04 -37.67 40.57
CA PRO A 5 64.51 -36.72 41.53
C PRO A 5 62.98 -36.63 41.43
N GLN A 6 62.31 -36.87 42.56
CA GLN A 6 60.86 -36.74 42.72
C GLN A 6 60.40 -35.29 42.48
N GLN A 7 59.48 -35.13 41.53
CA GLN A 7 58.81 -33.88 41.20
C GLN A 7 57.62 -33.67 42.17
N PRO A 8 57.44 -32.48 42.77
CA PRO A 8 56.33 -32.25 43.70
C PRO A 8 54.97 -32.15 42.96
N PRO A 9 53.84 -32.47 43.63
CA PRO A 9 52.54 -32.53 42.98
C PRO A 9 52.02 -31.16 42.54
N PRO A 10 51.19 -31.07 41.48
CA PRO A 10 50.68 -29.80 40.97
C PRO A 10 49.70 -29.15 41.95
N THR A 11 49.85 -27.84 42.13
CA THR A 11 49.03 -27.02 43.01
C THR A 11 47.57 -26.95 42.51
N GLY A 12 46.63 -27.06 43.45
CA GLY A 12 45.20 -27.12 43.19
C GLY A 12 44.67 -25.95 42.36
N ARG A 13 43.83 -26.28 41.36
CA ARG A 13 43.19 -25.31 40.46
C ARG A 13 42.43 -24.25 41.25
N LYS A 14 42.88 -22.99 41.13
CA LYS A 14 42.13 -21.82 41.61
C LYS A 14 40.78 -21.76 40.88
N LYS A 15 39.68 -21.84 41.62
CA LYS A 15 38.34 -21.55 41.09
C LYS A 15 38.29 -20.07 40.71
N ILE A 16 38.47 -19.77 39.43
CA ILE A 16 38.25 -18.44 38.87
C ILE A 16 36.75 -18.15 39.04
N ARG A 17 36.41 -17.22 39.93
CA ARG A 17 35.04 -16.70 40.03
C ARG A 17 34.85 -15.75 38.85
N LEU A 18 34.12 -16.20 37.83
CA LEU A 18 33.69 -15.31 36.74
C LEU A 18 32.95 -14.12 37.35
N THR A 19 33.34 -12.93 36.91
CA THR A 19 32.61 -11.70 37.25
C THR A 19 31.24 -11.71 36.55
N LYS A 20 30.23 -11.01 37.10
CA LYS A 20 28.87 -10.97 36.52
C LYS A 20 28.87 -10.55 35.03
N SER A 21 29.84 -9.73 34.61
CA SER A 21 30.03 -9.30 33.23
C SER A 21 30.50 -10.42 32.29
N GLU A 22 31.35 -11.33 32.76
CA GLU A 22 31.81 -12.47 31.94
C GLU A 22 30.74 -13.55 31.77
N ALA A 23 29.91 -13.76 32.81
CA ALA A 23 28.75 -14.64 32.72
C ALA A 23 27.71 -14.13 31.69
N TYR A 24 27.55 -12.81 31.59
CA TYR A 24 26.66 -12.18 30.62
C TYR A 24 27.19 -12.30 29.18
N ALA A 25 28.51 -12.17 28.99
CA ALA A 25 29.16 -12.34 27.69
C ALA A 25 29.03 -13.79 27.17
N MET A 26 29.10 -14.79 28.05
CA MET A 26 28.88 -16.19 27.66
C MET A 26 27.42 -16.51 27.31
N GLN A 27 26.43 -15.82 27.89
CA GLN A 27 25.02 -16.01 27.50
C GLN A 27 24.72 -15.49 26.09
N LEU A 28 25.37 -14.39 25.67
CA LEU A 28 25.24 -13.82 24.33
C LEU A 28 25.91 -14.67 23.24
N ALA A 29 26.91 -15.48 23.61
CA ALA A 29 27.69 -16.29 22.68
C ALA A 29 27.08 -17.68 22.37
N SER A 30 25.96 -18.06 22.98
CA SER A 30 25.33 -19.36 22.70
C SER A 30 24.57 -19.33 21.35
N PRO A 31 24.86 -20.24 20.40
CA PRO A 31 24.14 -20.28 19.13
C PRO A 31 22.71 -20.77 19.36
N ARG A 32 21.76 -19.86 19.13
CA ARG A 32 20.31 -20.08 19.26
C ARG A 32 19.82 -21.26 18.41
N LYS A 33 19.42 -22.36 19.08
CA LYS A 33 18.71 -23.52 18.51
C LYS A 33 17.40 -23.17 17.78
N THR A 34 16.91 -21.93 17.87
CA THR A 34 15.63 -21.50 17.28
C THR A 34 15.66 -21.39 15.75
N ARG A 35 16.82 -21.22 15.11
CA ARG A 35 16.89 -21.03 13.65
C ARG A 35 16.48 -22.27 12.84
N LEU A 36 16.69 -23.49 13.37
CA LEU A 36 16.28 -24.72 12.70
C LEU A 36 14.76 -24.97 12.79
N ALA A 37 14.12 -24.57 13.89
CA ALA A 37 12.67 -24.71 14.05
C ALA A 37 11.89 -23.79 13.08
N PHE A 38 12.36 -22.56 12.84
CA PHE A 38 11.75 -21.66 11.86
C PHE A 38 11.90 -22.16 10.41
N GLY A 39 13.03 -22.79 10.08
CA GLY A 39 13.22 -23.42 8.77
C GLY A 39 12.26 -24.58 8.52
N ALA A 40 12.10 -25.47 9.50
CA ALA A 40 11.21 -26.62 9.40
C ALA A 40 9.73 -26.19 9.29
N VAL A 41 9.29 -25.21 10.08
CA VAL A 41 7.92 -24.67 10.01
C VAL A 41 7.68 -23.97 8.67
N GLY A 42 8.64 -23.19 8.17
CA GLY A 42 8.53 -22.55 6.86
C GLY A 42 8.40 -23.55 5.70
N LEU A 43 9.14 -24.66 5.77
CA LEU A 43 9.09 -25.73 4.77
C LEU A 43 7.74 -26.49 4.82
N LEU A 44 7.20 -26.70 6.02
CA LEU A 44 5.88 -27.30 6.22
C LEU A 44 4.76 -26.41 5.65
N VAL A 45 4.82 -25.10 5.88
CA VAL A 45 3.87 -24.13 5.28
C VAL A 45 3.98 -24.10 3.76
N ALA A 46 5.19 -24.12 3.21
CA ALA A 46 5.39 -24.17 1.76
C ALA A 46 4.84 -25.47 1.14
N ALA A 47 5.03 -26.61 1.80
CA ALA A 47 4.49 -27.89 1.35
C ALA A 47 2.94 -27.91 1.39
N VAL A 48 2.34 -27.37 2.44
CA VAL A 48 0.87 -27.28 2.55
C VAL A 48 0.30 -26.33 1.49
N LEU A 49 0.94 -25.19 1.25
CA LEU A 49 0.52 -24.26 0.19
C LEU A 49 0.70 -24.86 -1.20
N GLY A 50 1.80 -25.56 -1.46
CA GLY A 50 2.02 -26.28 -2.71
C GLY A 50 0.97 -27.36 -2.95
N ALA A 51 0.64 -28.16 -1.93
CA ALA A 51 -0.41 -29.18 -2.01
C ALA A 51 -1.81 -28.56 -2.21
N ALA A 52 -2.11 -27.44 -1.56
CA ALA A 52 -3.35 -26.71 -1.76
C ALA A 52 -3.46 -26.13 -3.18
N LEU A 53 -2.36 -25.59 -3.72
CA LEU A 53 -2.30 -25.07 -5.09
C LEU A 53 -2.46 -26.19 -6.13
N TRP A 54 -1.83 -27.33 -5.89
CA TRP A 54 -1.96 -28.53 -6.71
C TRP A 54 -3.41 -29.05 -6.70
N HIS A 55 -4.02 -29.17 -5.52
CA HIS A 55 -5.43 -29.56 -5.41
C HIS A 55 -6.38 -28.55 -6.07
N PHE A 56 -6.07 -27.26 -6.00
CA PHE A 56 -6.85 -26.24 -6.71
C PHE A 56 -6.73 -26.42 -8.24
N GLN A 57 -5.55 -26.77 -8.74
CA GLN A 57 -5.34 -27.06 -10.16
C GLN A 57 -6.09 -28.31 -10.65
N ASP A 58 -6.11 -29.39 -9.87
CA ASP A 58 -6.74 -30.63 -10.32
C ASP A 58 -8.26 -30.64 -10.12
N LEU A 59 -8.78 -30.02 -9.05
CA LEU A 59 -10.19 -30.14 -8.68
C LEU A 59 -11.04 -28.91 -9.01
N TRP A 60 -10.44 -27.72 -8.99
CA TRP A 60 -11.20 -26.46 -9.12
C TRP A 60 -11.02 -25.80 -10.48
N LEU A 61 -9.84 -25.89 -11.07
CA LEU A 61 -9.55 -25.34 -12.40
C LEU A 61 -10.45 -25.92 -13.52
N PRO A 62 -10.79 -27.23 -13.54
CA PRO A 62 -11.72 -27.79 -14.54
C PRO A 62 -13.17 -27.28 -14.42
N TYR A 63 -13.57 -26.83 -13.22
CA TYR A 63 -14.91 -26.25 -13.01
C TYR A 63 -15.00 -24.82 -13.54
N TRP A 64 -13.88 -24.09 -13.54
CA TRP A 64 -13.79 -22.71 -14.03
C TRP A 64 -13.41 -22.61 -15.50
N LEU A 65 -12.69 -23.60 -16.03
CA LEU A 65 -12.42 -23.78 -17.45
C LEU A 65 -12.92 -25.17 -17.88
N PRO A 66 -14.22 -25.32 -18.19
CA PRO A 66 -14.70 -26.54 -18.81
C PRO A 66 -13.96 -26.74 -20.13
N ASP A 67 -13.44 -27.96 -20.31
CA ASP A 67 -12.55 -28.38 -21.40
C ASP A 67 -12.85 -27.70 -22.74
N GLN A 68 -11.85 -26.97 -23.27
CA GLN A 68 -11.68 -27.00 -24.71
C GLN A 68 -11.32 -28.43 -25.08
N ALA A 69 -12.26 -29.09 -25.76
CA ALA A 69 -12.09 -30.43 -26.29
C ALA A 69 -10.70 -30.61 -26.95
N PRO A 70 -10.10 -31.79 -26.82
CA PRO A 70 -8.72 -32.02 -27.24
C PRO A 70 -8.64 -31.87 -28.75
N ALA A 71 -7.84 -30.91 -29.22
CA ALA A 71 -7.31 -30.96 -30.57
C ALA A 71 -6.46 -32.24 -30.66
N VAL A 72 -7.03 -33.24 -31.32
CA VAL A 72 -6.48 -34.56 -31.58
C VAL A 72 -5.04 -34.44 -32.07
N SER A 73 -4.15 -35.10 -31.33
CA SER A 73 -2.83 -35.46 -31.83
C SER A 73 -2.99 -36.54 -32.91
N ALA A 74 -2.57 -36.23 -34.13
CA ALA A 74 -2.17 -37.22 -35.12
C ALA A 74 -1.02 -36.64 -35.97
N ALA A 75 0.13 -37.32 -35.90
CA ALA A 75 1.29 -37.21 -36.78
C ALA A 75 0.89 -37.31 -38.28
N ALA A 76 1.61 -36.83 -39.30
CA ALA A 76 3.06 -36.78 -39.56
C ALA A 76 3.34 -35.82 -40.77
N PRO A 77 4.61 -35.58 -41.19
CA PRO A 77 5.04 -34.40 -41.98
C PRO A 77 5.22 -34.61 -43.51
N GLU A 78 5.39 -33.45 -44.19
CA GLU A 78 6.11 -33.18 -45.46
C GLU A 78 5.36 -33.32 -46.83
N PRO A 79 5.83 -32.67 -47.94
CA PRO A 79 5.67 -31.25 -48.33
C PRO A 79 4.96 -31.02 -49.71
N ALA A 80 4.85 -29.73 -50.08
CA ALA A 80 4.29 -29.03 -51.27
C ALA A 80 4.65 -29.60 -52.68
N PRO A 81 4.17 -29.07 -53.86
CA PRO A 81 3.52 -27.76 -54.11
C PRO A 81 2.43 -27.67 -55.23
N ALA A 82 1.87 -26.44 -55.36
CA ALA A 82 1.61 -25.68 -56.61
C ALA A 82 0.16 -25.24 -56.93
N ALA A 83 0.09 -23.92 -57.23
CA ALA A 83 -0.77 -23.19 -58.17
C ALA A 83 -2.16 -22.65 -57.75
N GLU A 84 -2.17 -21.32 -57.57
CA GLU A 84 -3.09 -20.32 -58.16
C GLU A 84 -4.62 -20.53 -58.13
N ALA A 85 -5.32 -19.66 -57.39
CA ALA A 85 -6.33 -18.73 -57.95
C ALA A 85 -7.00 -17.87 -56.84
N VAL A 86 -6.89 -16.54 -57.01
CA VAL A 86 -7.77 -15.48 -56.45
C VAL A 86 -8.66 -15.03 -57.64
N PRO A 87 -9.86 -14.39 -57.57
CA PRO A 87 -10.53 -13.68 -56.47
C PRO A 87 -12.01 -14.06 -56.24
N THR A 88 -12.62 -13.59 -55.13
CA THR A 88 -13.87 -12.81 -55.16
C THR A 88 -14.26 -12.30 -53.77
N VAL A 89 -14.58 -11.01 -53.69
CA VAL A 89 -15.19 -10.32 -52.55
C VAL A 89 -16.72 -10.37 -52.72
N PRO A 90 -17.50 -10.50 -51.64
CA PRO A 90 -18.59 -9.55 -51.42
C PRO A 90 -18.75 -9.11 -49.94
N VAL A 91 -18.50 -7.82 -49.70
CA VAL A 91 -19.36 -6.78 -49.07
C VAL A 91 -20.46 -7.19 -48.06
N VAL A 92 -20.30 -6.68 -46.81
CA VAL A 92 -21.29 -6.11 -45.81
C VAL A 92 -22.01 -7.10 -44.85
N PRO A 93 -22.34 -6.74 -43.57
CA PRO A 93 -22.41 -5.40 -42.95
C PRO A 93 -21.62 -5.15 -41.64
N ALA A 94 -21.53 -3.86 -41.34
CA ALA A 94 -21.13 -3.27 -40.08
C ALA A 94 -21.86 -3.83 -38.85
N ALA A 95 -21.09 -4.23 -37.84
CA ALA A 95 -21.53 -4.41 -36.47
C ALA A 95 -20.62 -3.58 -35.56
N THR A 96 -21.15 -2.43 -35.17
CA THR A 96 -20.90 -1.67 -33.94
C THR A 96 -19.70 -2.13 -33.10
N ALA A 97 -18.56 -1.48 -33.28
CA ALA A 97 -17.48 -1.55 -32.30
C ALA A 97 -17.99 -0.96 -30.97
N PRO A 98 -17.84 -1.67 -29.84
CA PRO A 98 -18.20 -1.12 -28.54
C PRO A 98 -17.29 0.08 -28.26
N VAL A 99 -17.94 1.19 -27.93
CA VAL A 99 -17.34 2.40 -27.36
C VAL A 99 -16.30 1.99 -26.33
N ALA A 100 -15.05 2.39 -26.60
CA ALA A 100 -13.95 2.28 -25.65
C ALA A 100 -14.40 2.89 -24.31
N PRO A 101 -14.40 2.13 -23.20
CA PRO A 101 -14.56 2.74 -21.90
C PRO A 101 -13.35 3.62 -21.64
N ALA A 102 -13.67 4.86 -21.24
CA ALA A 102 -12.81 5.92 -20.76
C ALA A 102 -11.45 5.48 -20.22
N GLU A 103 -10.42 6.21 -20.65
CA GLU A 103 -9.06 6.19 -20.11
C GLU A 103 -9.08 6.18 -18.57
N ALA A 104 -8.84 5.00 -18.01
CA ALA A 104 -8.47 4.86 -16.62
C ALA A 104 -7.15 5.60 -16.38
N PRO A 105 -6.94 6.21 -15.21
CA PRO A 105 -5.70 6.94 -14.92
C PRO A 105 -4.53 5.98 -15.07
N ALA A 106 -3.63 6.28 -16.01
CA ALA A 106 -2.51 5.44 -16.42
C ALA A 106 -1.84 4.75 -15.22
N THR A 107 -2.23 3.51 -14.96
CA THR A 107 -1.61 2.65 -13.96
C THR A 107 -0.20 2.38 -14.46
N LEU A 108 0.81 2.78 -13.67
CA LEU A 108 2.18 2.38 -13.95
C LEU A 108 2.26 0.85 -13.78
N GLU A 109 2.16 0.16 -14.91
CA GLU A 109 2.23 -1.28 -15.04
C GLU A 109 3.65 -1.75 -15.35
N PHE A 110 3.91 -3.02 -15.05
CA PHE A 110 5.20 -3.63 -15.36
C PHE A 110 5.47 -3.59 -16.85
N LEU A 111 6.73 -3.38 -17.21
CA LEU A 111 7.18 -3.49 -18.59
C LEU A 111 7.45 -4.96 -18.92
N THR A 112 6.96 -5.40 -20.06
CA THR A 112 7.22 -6.73 -20.59
C THR A 112 8.54 -6.73 -21.38
N ALA A 113 9.28 -7.82 -21.24
CA ALA A 113 10.52 -8.08 -21.96
C ALA A 113 10.28 -8.66 -23.36
N THR A 114 9.05 -9.06 -23.68
CA THR A 114 8.69 -9.81 -24.90
C THR A 114 8.84 -9.03 -26.20
N ALA A 115 9.03 -7.71 -26.12
CA ALA A 115 9.17 -6.86 -27.29
C ALA A 115 10.55 -7.01 -27.97
N TRP A 116 11.60 -7.32 -27.20
CA TRP A 116 12.96 -7.42 -27.74
C TRP A 116 13.92 -8.18 -26.83
N ASP A 117 14.50 -9.27 -27.32
CA ASP A 117 15.49 -10.08 -26.61
C ASP A 117 16.91 -9.49 -26.66
N HIS A 118 17.05 -8.20 -26.35
CA HIS A 118 18.35 -7.52 -26.29
C HIS A 118 18.83 -7.38 -24.83
N PRO A 119 20.09 -7.71 -24.49
CA PRO A 119 20.56 -7.75 -23.10
C PRO A 119 20.40 -6.42 -22.36
N GLU A 120 20.70 -5.30 -23.02
CA GLU A 120 20.52 -3.95 -22.44
C GLU A 120 19.04 -3.56 -22.37
N PHE A 121 18.19 -4.05 -23.28
CA PHE A 121 16.75 -3.82 -23.21
C PHE A 121 16.15 -4.53 -21.99
N LEU A 122 16.52 -5.80 -21.80
CA LEU A 122 16.15 -6.58 -20.62
C LEU A 122 16.66 -5.95 -19.33
N ARG A 123 17.86 -5.35 -19.36
CA ARG A 123 18.42 -4.60 -18.23
C ARG A 123 17.57 -3.37 -17.91
N GLY A 124 17.19 -2.58 -18.91
CA GLY A 124 16.29 -1.43 -18.74
C GLY A 124 14.94 -1.84 -18.14
N VAL A 125 14.35 -2.92 -18.64
CA VAL A 125 13.08 -3.47 -18.13
C VAL A 125 13.21 -3.90 -16.67
N ARG A 126 14.30 -4.59 -16.30
CA ARG A 126 14.56 -4.99 -14.90
C ARG A 126 14.72 -3.77 -13.98
N LEU A 127 15.47 -2.76 -14.40
CA LEU A 127 15.66 -1.52 -13.62
C LEU A 127 14.33 -0.81 -13.39
N PHE A 128 13.50 -0.71 -14.43
CA PHE A 128 12.16 -0.13 -14.31
C PHE A 128 11.27 -0.92 -13.36
N ASN A 129 11.15 -2.25 -13.55
CA ASN A 129 10.28 -3.09 -12.73
C ASN A 129 10.72 -3.09 -11.27
N GLN A 130 12.03 -3.08 -11.01
CA GLN A 130 12.59 -2.95 -9.65
C GLN A 130 12.25 -1.60 -9.02
N ALA A 131 12.32 -0.50 -9.77
CA ALA A 131 11.92 0.82 -9.30
C ALA A 131 10.41 0.90 -9.04
N LEU A 132 9.59 0.25 -9.87
CA LEU A 132 8.14 0.16 -9.70
C LEU A 132 7.75 -0.62 -8.45
N ASP A 133 8.40 -1.75 -8.20
CA ASP A 133 8.16 -2.55 -6.98
C ASP A 133 8.52 -1.76 -5.73
N ARG A 134 9.66 -1.05 -5.74
CA ARG A 134 10.05 -0.15 -4.66
C ARG A 134 9.06 0.99 -4.45
N LEU A 135 8.50 1.55 -5.53
CA LEU A 135 7.48 2.58 -5.43
C LEU A 135 6.18 2.03 -4.80
N ARG A 136 5.80 0.80 -5.13
CA ARG A 136 4.63 0.13 -4.55
C ARG A 136 4.85 -0.21 -3.07
N THR A 137 6.02 -0.71 -2.69
CA THR A 137 6.35 -0.96 -1.28
C THR A 137 6.43 0.35 -0.49
N PHE A 138 7.00 1.42 -1.06
CA PHE A 138 7.00 2.75 -0.45
C PHE A 138 5.58 3.25 -0.15
N ARG A 139 4.66 3.11 -1.13
CA ARG A 139 3.25 3.49 -0.95
C ARG A 139 2.53 2.66 0.12
N ARG A 140 2.94 1.41 0.33
CA ARG A 140 2.36 0.51 1.33
C ARG A 140 2.89 0.78 2.73
N ASP A 141 4.20 0.95 2.88
CA ASP A 141 4.89 0.87 4.17
C ASP A 141 5.40 2.23 4.68
N GLY A 142 5.47 3.26 3.83
CA GLY A 142 5.76 4.65 4.22
C GLY A 142 7.17 4.91 4.79
N ARG A 143 8.16 4.06 4.52
CA ARG A 143 9.55 4.17 5.02
C ARG A 143 10.57 4.27 3.87
N PRO A 144 11.81 4.70 4.15
CA PRO A 144 12.28 6.07 4.37
C PRO A 144 12.49 6.85 3.06
N ARG A 145 12.67 8.19 3.14
CA ARG A 145 12.85 9.10 1.98
C ARG A 145 13.98 8.71 1.03
N ASP A 146 15.06 8.11 1.53
CA ASP A 146 16.19 7.66 0.70
C ASP A 146 15.77 6.64 -0.37
N LEU A 147 14.69 5.91 -0.10
CA LEU A 147 14.11 4.93 -1.03
C LEU A 147 13.47 5.64 -2.24
N LEU A 148 12.90 6.83 -2.07
CA LEU A 148 12.37 7.64 -3.19
C LEU A 148 13.47 8.12 -4.13
N GLN A 149 14.63 8.51 -3.59
CA GLN A 149 15.78 8.90 -4.40
C GLN A 149 16.31 7.70 -5.20
N GLN A 150 16.40 6.52 -4.57
CA GLN A 150 16.77 5.28 -5.26
C GLN A 150 15.78 4.86 -6.34
N ILE A 151 14.48 5.10 -6.15
CA ILE A 151 13.45 4.86 -7.18
C ILE A 151 13.66 5.81 -8.36
N GLU A 152 13.84 7.10 -8.08
CA GLU A 152 14.05 8.12 -9.13
C GLU A 152 15.31 7.82 -9.94
N ASP A 153 16.41 7.47 -9.28
CA ASP A 153 17.67 7.12 -9.94
C ASP A 153 17.53 5.85 -10.78
N GLY A 154 16.88 4.80 -10.27
CA GLY A 154 16.62 3.57 -11.01
C GLY A 154 15.75 3.79 -12.26
N ALA A 155 14.74 4.64 -12.15
CA ALA A 155 13.86 5.02 -13.25
C ALA A 155 14.61 5.82 -14.34
N ARG A 156 15.48 6.75 -13.95
CA ARG A 156 16.32 7.52 -14.89
C ARG A 156 17.37 6.64 -15.56
N GLN A 157 17.97 5.71 -14.84
CA GLN A 157 18.90 4.73 -15.41
C GLN A 157 18.21 3.83 -16.44
N ALA A 158 16.97 3.39 -16.17
CA ALA A 158 16.17 2.66 -17.14
C ALA A 158 15.91 3.50 -18.41
N ALA A 159 15.47 4.76 -18.26
CA ALA A 159 15.26 5.67 -19.38
C ALA A 159 16.52 5.87 -20.23
N ALA A 160 17.67 6.13 -19.59
CA ALA A 160 18.95 6.29 -20.27
C ALA A 160 19.36 5.02 -21.03
N THR A 161 19.08 3.85 -20.46
CA THR A 161 19.36 2.56 -21.12
C THR A 161 18.50 2.38 -22.38
N PHE A 162 17.21 2.74 -22.32
CA PHE A 162 16.33 2.69 -23.48
C PHE A 162 16.69 3.75 -24.55
N ASP A 163 17.10 4.95 -24.15
CA ASP A 163 17.54 6.00 -25.09
C ASP A 163 18.83 5.63 -25.81
N GLN A 164 19.78 4.96 -25.15
CA GLN A 164 21.01 4.46 -25.79
C GLN A 164 20.70 3.42 -26.89
N LEU A 165 19.64 2.63 -26.69
CA LEU A 165 19.22 1.61 -27.64
C LEU A 165 18.37 2.15 -28.79
N ARG A 166 17.95 3.41 -28.73
CA ARG A 166 17.08 4.04 -29.73
C ARG A 166 17.65 3.99 -31.15
N ALA A 167 18.97 4.07 -31.29
CA ALA A 167 19.64 4.01 -32.58
C ALA A 167 19.74 2.58 -33.16
N GLN A 168 19.56 1.54 -32.33
CA GLN A 168 19.73 0.13 -32.69
C GLN A 168 18.40 -0.63 -32.71
N ALA A 169 17.30 0.05 -32.41
CA ALA A 169 16.01 -0.56 -32.18
C ALA A 169 15.29 -0.89 -33.49
N PRO A 170 14.69 -2.10 -33.60
CA PRO A 170 13.72 -2.40 -34.64
C PRO A 170 12.51 -1.45 -34.55
N ALA A 171 11.89 -1.14 -35.70
CA ALA A 171 10.73 -0.24 -35.78
C ALA A 171 9.52 -0.74 -34.96
N ASP A 172 9.43 -2.04 -34.72
CA ASP A 172 8.34 -2.69 -33.98
C ASP A 172 8.48 -2.59 -32.46
N VAL A 173 9.62 -2.12 -31.94
CA VAL A 173 9.87 -1.98 -30.50
C VAL A 173 9.47 -0.57 -30.04
N PRO A 174 8.45 -0.40 -29.19
CA PRO A 174 7.97 0.92 -28.79
C PRO A 174 8.85 1.56 -27.70
N LEU A 175 10.16 1.72 -27.94
CA LEU A 175 11.11 2.30 -26.97
C LEU A 175 10.68 3.67 -26.45
N ALA A 176 10.03 4.49 -27.28
CA ALA A 176 9.52 5.79 -26.87
C ALA A 176 8.52 5.67 -25.71
N GLU A 177 7.68 4.63 -25.70
CA GLU A 177 6.75 4.37 -24.59
C GLU A 177 7.47 3.92 -23.32
N TYR A 178 8.51 3.09 -23.46
CA TYR A 178 9.32 2.59 -22.34
C TYR A 178 10.07 3.75 -21.66
N VAL A 179 10.62 4.67 -22.45
CA VAL A 179 11.26 5.90 -21.95
C VAL A 179 10.24 6.80 -21.25
N LEU A 180 9.07 7.02 -21.88
CA LEU A 180 8.01 7.86 -21.31
C LEU A 180 7.48 7.31 -19.99
N ARG A 181 7.26 5.99 -19.89
CA ARG A 181 6.86 5.32 -18.64
C ARG A 181 7.94 5.45 -17.57
N SER A 182 9.22 5.33 -17.93
CA SER A 182 10.35 5.53 -17.02
C SER A 182 10.40 6.95 -16.45
N HIS A 183 10.17 7.97 -17.29
CA HIS A 183 10.06 9.35 -16.82
C HIS A 183 8.85 9.60 -15.92
N LYS A 184 7.68 9.04 -16.25
CA LYS A 184 6.49 9.12 -15.38
C LYS A 184 6.76 8.51 -14.00
N LEU A 185 7.50 7.40 -13.94
CA LEU A 185 7.87 6.76 -12.67
C LEU A 185 8.83 7.63 -11.85
N ALA A 186 9.83 8.25 -12.49
CA ALA A 186 10.73 9.19 -11.85
C ALA A 186 9.98 10.42 -11.29
N GLN A 187 9.05 10.98 -12.07
CA GLN A 187 8.19 12.10 -11.64
C GLN A 187 7.33 11.71 -10.44
N ALA A 188 6.70 10.53 -10.48
CA ALA A 188 5.90 10.04 -9.36
C ALA A 188 6.72 9.90 -8.05
N ALA A 189 7.97 9.44 -8.14
CA ALA A 189 8.86 9.37 -6.99
C ALA A 189 9.22 10.78 -6.46
N ARG A 190 9.48 11.72 -7.37
CA ARG A 190 9.81 13.11 -7.03
C ARG A 190 8.64 13.87 -6.39
N ASP A 191 7.43 13.66 -6.88
CA ASP A 191 6.22 14.28 -6.31
C ASP A 191 5.94 13.76 -4.90
N LEU A 192 6.25 12.48 -4.63
CA LEU A 192 6.19 11.92 -3.28
C LEU A 192 7.33 12.43 -2.37
N ALA A 193 8.49 12.77 -2.95
CA ALA A 193 9.65 13.26 -2.20
C ALA A 193 9.53 14.74 -1.84
N ARG A 194 8.83 15.53 -2.68
CA ARG A 194 8.63 16.96 -2.48
C ARG A 194 7.87 17.17 -1.15
N PRO A 195 8.49 17.77 -0.11
CA PRO A 195 7.72 18.27 1.01
C PRO A 195 6.74 19.29 0.45
N ALA A 196 5.45 19.21 0.84
CA ALA A 196 4.44 20.19 0.47
C ALA A 196 4.97 21.59 0.82
N ALA A 197 5.53 22.28 -0.18
CA ALA A 197 6.11 23.58 0.01
C ALA A 197 4.95 24.54 0.22
N VAL A 198 4.87 25.06 1.45
CA VAL A 198 4.10 26.25 1.81
C VAL A 198 4.36 27.29 0.72
N ALA A 199 3.32 27.63 -0.04
CA ALA A 199 3.36 28.75 -0.96
C ALA A 199 3.77 30.00 -0.16
N ALA A 200 4.90 30.59 -0.53
CA ALA A 200 5.41 31.79 0.10
C ALA A 200 4.37 32.92 -0.02
N PRO A 201 4.11 33.71 1.05
CA PRO A 201 3.26 34.89 0.94
C PRO A 201 3.97 35.94 0.09
N THR A 202 3.41 36.26 -1.07
CA THR A 202 3.73 37.49 -1.80
C THR A 202 3.46 38.71 -0.91
N PRO A 203 4.34 39.73 -0.90
CA PRO A 203 4.18 40.89 -0.04
C PRO A 203 2.92 41.68 -0.41
N SER A 204 2.14 41.99 0.62
CA SER A 204 0.92 42.80 0.61
C SER A 204 1.21 44.19 0.03
N ALA A 205 0.68 44.47 -1.15
CA ALA A 205 0.55 45.83 -1.67
C ALA A 205 -0.83 46.37 -1.25
N ALA A 206 -0.82 47.61 -0.76
CA ALA A 206 -1.91 48.30 -0.09
C ALA A 206 -3.27 48.27 -0.81
N ALA A 207 -4.33 48.17 -0.02
CA ALA A 207 -5.73 48.15 -0.43
C ALA A 207 -6.24 49.50 -0.98
N PRO A 208 -7.08 49.49 -2.04
CA PRO A 208 -8.10 50.51 -2.28
C PRO A 208 -9.53 50.02 -1.90
N PRO A 209 -10.50 50.94 -1.73
CA PRO A 209 -11.80 50.72 -1.04
C PRO A 209 -12.80 49.83 -1.80
N PRO A 210 -13.90 49.36 -1.16
CA PRO A 210 -14.65 48.19 -1.59
C PRO A 210 -15.49 48.47 -2.83
N ARG A 211 -15.35 47.62 -3.85
CA ARG A 211 -16.29 47.51 -4.98
C ARG A 211 -17.19 46.29 -4.82
N PRO A 212 -18.42 46.33 -5.34
CA PRO A 212 -19.41 45.29 -5.15
C PRO A 212 -18.93 43.97 -5.75
N THR A 213 -19.25 42.90 -5.03
CA THR A 213 -18.97 41.48 -5.33
C THR A 213 -18.98 41.17 -6.83
N PRO A 214 -17.84 40.79 -7.43
CA PRO A 214 -17.84 40.13 -8.72
C PRO A 214 -18.36 38.72 -8.50
N THR A 215 -19.49 38.41 -9.14
CA THR A 215 -19.90 37.05 -9.46
C THR A 215 -18.68 36.30 -9.98
N ALA A 216 -18.26 35.26 -9.27
CA ALA A 216 -17.10 34.46 -9.63
C ALA A 216 -17.24 34.01 -11.10
N PRO A 217 -16.17 34.12 -11.93
CA PRO A 217 -16.22 33.63 -13.30
C PRO A 217 -16.54 32.13 -13.27
N PRO A 218 -17.34 31.62 -14.23
CA PRO A 218 -17.71 30.22 -14.27
C PRO A 218 -16.44 29.36 -14.36
N PRO A 219 -16.33 28.28 -13.56
CA PRO A 219 -15.11 27.49 -13.47
C PRO A 219 -14.80 26.82 -14.80
N LYS A 220 -13.52 26.85 -15.19
CA LYS A 220 -13.01 26.10 -16.35
C LYS A 220 -13.07 24.59 -16.03
N PRO A 221 -13.41 23.74 -17.00
CA PRO A 221 -13.40 22.29 -16.80
C PRO A 221 -12.00 21.82 -16.38
N GLY A 222 -11.90 21.19 -15.21
CA GLY A 222 -10.64 20.64 -14.66
C GLY A 222 -10.04 21.41 -13.48
N GLU A 223 -10.61 22.55 -13.09
CA GLU A 223 -10.15 23.30 -11.91
C GLU A 223 -10.88 22.80 -10.65
N THR A 224 -10.13 22.34 -9.64
CA THR A 224 -10.71 21.97 -8.34
C THR A 224 -11.44 23.16 -7.75
N TRP A 225 -12.70 22.98 -7.38
CA TRP A 225 -13.58 24.04 -6.89
C TRP A 225 -12.88 24.89 -5.81
N GLN A 226 -12.68 26.17 -6.10
CA GLN A 226 -11.89 27.10 -5.27
C GLN A 226 -12.75 27.85 -4.25
N ASP A 227 -13.78 27.19 -3.72
CA ASP A 227 -14.59 27.81 -2.67
C ASP A 227 -13.76 27.92 -1.36
N PRO A 228 -13.74 29.10 -0.69
CA PRO A 228 -12.94 29.29 0.51
C PRO A 228 -13.30 28.32 1.65
N ASP A 229 -14.59 28.01 1.83
CA ASP A 229 -15.03 27.06 2.85
C ASP A 229 -14.65 25.62 2.47
N TYR A 230 -14.62 25.30 1.18
CA TYR A 230 -14.17 23.99 0.69
C TYR A 230 -12.68 23.80 0.97
N LEU A 231 -11.86 24.80 0.65
CA LEU A 231 -10.43 24.78 0.92
C LEU A 231 -10.12 24.73 2.41
N GLU A 232 -10.90 25.43 3.24
CA GLU A 232 -10.77 25.37 4.70
C GLU A 232 -11.11 23.97 5.23
N GLY A 233 -12.24 23.39 4.79
CA GLY A 233 -12.62 22.01 5.12
C GLY A 233 -11.55 20.99 4.72
N ALA A 234 -10.99 21.13 3.51
CA ALA A 234 -9.91 20.26 3.04
C ALA A 234 -8.63 20.40 3.87
N ARG A 235 -8.26 21.61 4.30
CA ARG A 235 -7.12 21.85 5.19
C ARG A 235 -7.33 21.20 6.56
N LEU A 236 -8.51 21.34 7.15
CA LEU A 236 -8.85 20.71 8.43
C LEU A 236 -8.78 19.18 8.33
N PHE A 237 -9.34 18.61 7.26
CA PHE A 237 -9.30 17.16 7.04
C PHE A 237 -7.87 16.64 6.84
N ASN A 238 -7.06 17.31 6.03
CA ASN A 238 -5.65 16.93 5.84
C ASN A 238 -4.85 16.99 7.15
N ARG A 239 -5.08 18.03 7.97
CA ARG A 239 -4.48 18.14 9.30
C ARG A 239 -4.90 16.99 10.22
N ALA A 240 -6.17 16.62 10.22
CA ALA A 240 -6.67 15.49 11.00
C ALA A 240 -6.03 14.17 10.53
N LEU A 241 -5.86 13.97 9.22
CA LEU A 241 -5.18 12.79 8.66
C LEU A 241 -3.71 12.71 9.03
N GLU A 242 -2.99 13.83 9.05
CA GLU A 242 -1.59 13.87 9.49
C GLU A 242 -1.47 13.47 10.96
N GLN A 243 -2.30 14.03 11.82
CA GLN A 243 -2.35 13.67 13.24
C GLN A 243 -2.74 12.20 13.45
N TYR A 244 -3.68 11.69 12.66
CA TYR A 244 -4.07 10.29 12.68
C TYR A 244 -2.92 9.37 12.27
N ARG A 245 -2.14 9.73 11.24
CA ARG A 245 -0.93 8.99 10.84
C ARG A 245 0.13 8.98 11.95
N LEU A 246 0.29 10.10 12.65
CA LEU A 246 1.19 10.17 13.82
C LEU A 246 0.71 9.26 14.95
N PHE A 247 -0.59 9.19 15.21
CA PHE A 247 -1.17 8.24 16.17
C PHE A 247 -0.97 6.78 15.74
N LEU A 248 -1.13 6.46 14.45
CA LEU A 248 -0.88 5.09 13.95
C LEU A 248 0.59 4.68 14.10
N ALA A 249 1.52 5.63 13.99
CA ALA A 249 2.93 5.41 14.26
C ALA A 249 3.23 5.22 15.75
N ASP A 250 2.53 5.97 16.62
CA ASP A 250 2.68 5.93 18.08
C ASP A 250 1.32 5.82 18.78
N LYS A 251 0.85 4.58 18.94
CA LYS A 251 -0.47 4.26 19.53
C LYS A 251 -0.59 4.60 21.02
N SER A 252 0.50 5.00 21.67
CA SER A 252 0.48 5.41 23.08
C SER A 252 -0.20 6.78 23.29
N ARG A 253 -0.26 7.62 22.24
CA ARG A 253 -0.76 9.01 22.32
C ARG A 253 -2.27 9.11 22.10
N GLN A 254 -3.05 8.46 22.96
CA GLN A 254 -4.51 8.42 22.85
C GLN A 254 -5.18 9.79 23.00
N GLU A 255 -4.53 10.74 23.66
CA GLU A 255 -5.00 12.13 23.81
C GLU A 255 -5.22 12.82 22.45
N LEU A 256 -4.48 12.42 21.41
CA LEU A 256 -4.62 12.97 20.07
C LEU A 256 -5.93 12.56 19.40
N LEU A 257 -6.52 11.41 19.78
CA LEU A 257 -7.73 10.88 19.12
C LEU A 257 -8.91 11.83 19.24
N LYS A 258 -9.09 12.50 20.39
CA LYS A 258 -10.17 13.48 20.58
C LYS A 258 -9.99 14.70 19.68
N THR A 259 -8.76 15.21 19.59
CA THR A 259 -8.43 16.35 18.73
C THR A 259 -8.61 16.00 17.25
N ILE A 260 -8.21 14.79 16.83
CA ILE A 260 -8.41 14.30 15.46
C ILE A 260 -9.90 14.20 15.14
N GLU A 261 -10.69 13.61 16.06
CA GLU A 261 -12.14 13.49 15.93
C GLU A 261 -12.80 14.86 15.73
N GLU A 262 -12.49 15.82 16.59
CA GLU A 262 -13.07 17.16 16.55
C GLU A 262 -12.67 17.91 15.26
N THR A 263 -11.41 17.82 14.85
CA THR A 263 -10.92 18.47 13.63
C THR A 263 -11.56 17.86 12.38
N ALA A 264 -11.73 16.54 12.33
CA ALA A 264 -12.41 15.85 11.24
C ALA A 264 -13.91 16.17 11.19
N PHE A 265 -14.56 16.34 12.35
CA PHE A 265 -15.95 16.74 12.44
C PHE A 265 -16.18 18.19 11.99
N GLN A 266 -15.27 19.11 12.33
CA GLN A 266 -15.30 20.49 11.83
C GLN A 266 -15.14 20.53 10.31
N ALA A 267 -14.26 19.69 9.73
CA ALA A 267 -14.13 19.54 8.28
C ALA A 267 -15.43 19.05 7.63
N ALA A 268 -16.09 18.03 8.21
CA ALA A 268 -17.36 17.53 7.71
C ALA A 268 -18.43 18.63 7.65
N LYS A 269 -18.57 19.43 8.71
CA LYS A 269 -19.53 20.55 8.77
C LYS A 269 -19.29 21.58 7.67
N LYS A 270 -18.03 21.90 7.37
CA LYS A 270 -17.67 22.83 6.29
C LYS A 270 -18.04 22.29 4.92
N PHE A 271 -17.89 20.99 4.69
CA PHE A 271 -18.37 20.37 3.46
C PHE A 271 -19.90 20.28 3.42
N GLU A 272 -20.57 20.02 4.54
CA GLU A 272 -22.05 19.99 4.60
C GLU A 272 -22.69 21.34 4.27
N SER A 273 -22.15 22.46 4.77
CA SER A 273 -22.66 23.79 4.45
C SER A 273 -22.59 24.13 2.96
N LEU A 274 -21.73 23.41 2.23
CA LEU A 274 -21.49 23.61 0.80
C LEU A 274 -22.29 22.66 -0.09
N GLN A 275 -23.02 21.68 0.46
CA GLN A 275 -23.79 20.72 -0.34
C GLN A 275 -24.81 21.38 -1.27
N SER A 276 -25.43 22.49 -0.84
CA SER A 276 -26.44 23.20 -1.63
C SER A 276 -25.85 24.10 -2.72
N ALA A 277 -24.59 24.52 -2.58
CA ALA A 277 -23.90 25.42 -3.50
C ALA A 277 -22.91 24.69 -4.43
N ALA A 278 -22.64 23.41 -4.17
CA ALA A 278 -21.61 22.66 -4.87
C ALA A 278 -22.00 22.29 -6.31
N PRO A 279 -21.08 22.43 -7.28
CA PRO A 279 -21.23 21.88 -8.62
C PRO A 279 -21.29 20.34 -8.60
N THR A 280 -22.07 19.72 -9.51
CA THR A 280 -22.26 18.25 -9.60
C THR A 280 -20.95 17.47 -9.81
N ASN A 281 -19.93 18.12 -10.34
CA ASN A 281 -18.61 17.58 -10.61
C ASN A 281 -17.67 17.55 -9.38
N VAL A 282 -18.08 18.10 -8.24
CA VAL A 282 -17.29 18.04 -6.99
C VAL A 282 -17.81 16.90 -6.11
N PRO A 283 -16.98 15.91 -5.74
CA PRO A 283 -17.41 14.76 -4.94
C PRO A 283 -17.52 15.11 -3.45
N LEU A 284 -18.36 16.10 -3.11
CA LEU A 284 -18.54 16.58 -1.74
C LEU A 284 -19.04 15.48 -0.79
N GLY A 285 -19.97 14.65 -1.28
CA GLY A 285 -20.51 13.52 -0.52
C GLY A 285 -19.44 12.51 -0.10
N ASP A 286 -18.44 12.28 -0.96
CA ASP A 286 -17.32 11.39 -0.65
C ASP A 286 -16.43 11.99 0.43
N HIS A 287 -16.14 13.30 0.36
CA HIS A 287 -15.33 13.99 1.36
C HIS A 287 -16.01 13.99 2.74
N ILE A 288 -17.32 14.21 2.79
CA ILE A 288 -18.12 14.12 4.02
C ILE A 288 -18.08 12.70 4.59
N SER A 289 -18.29 11.70 3.72
CA SER A 289 -18.24 10.29 4.12
C SER A 289 -16.85 9.91 4.67
N GLN A 290 -15.78 10.39 4.06
CA GLN A 290 -14.41 10.17 4.53
C GLN A 290 -14.16 10.81 5.90
N CYS A 291 -14.68 12.02 6.14
CA CYS A 291 -14.58 12.67 7.45
C CYS A 291 -15.27 11.83 8.54
N TYR A 292 -16.52 11.39 8.31
CA TYR A 292 -17.24 10.58 9.29
C TYR A 292 -16.63 9.21 9.53
N ARG A 293 -16.04 8.58 8.50
CA ARG A 293 -15.27 7.34 8.68
C ARG A 293 -14.11 7.54 9.64
N LEU A 294 -13.34 8.62 9.46
CA LEU A 294 -12.21 8.93 10.36
C LEU A 294 -12.67 9.20 11.79
N VAL A 295 -13.77 9.93 11.98
CA VAL A 295 -14.41 10.15 13.30
C VAL A 295 -14.80 8.80 13.94
N SER A 296 -15.45 7.92 13.19
CA SER A 296 -15.86 6.59 13.66
C SER A 296 -14.66 5.72 14.05
N ASP A 297 -13.60 5.73 13.25
CA ASP A 297 -12.36 5.00 13.54
C ASP A 297 -11.69 5.51 14.82
N CYS A 298 -11.62 6.83 15.02
CA CYS A 298 -11.07 7.42 16.25
C CYS A 298 -11.86 6.99 17.50
N ARG A 299 -13.21 7.00 17.41
CA ARG A 299 -14.08 6.52 18.50
C ARG A 299 -13.86 5.05 18.81
N ARG A 300 -13.77 4.20 17.78
CA ARG A 300 -13.50 2.76 17.95
C ARG A 300 -12.16 2.54 18.65
N LEU A 301 -11.10 3.21 18.19
CA LEU A 301 -9.76 3.08 18.77
C LEU A 301 -9.68 3.59 20.22
N ASN A 302 -10.45 4.64 20.54
CA ASN A 302 -10.55 5.16 21.90
C ASN A 302 -11.24 4.15 22.85
N LEU A 303 -12.24 3.41 22.37
CA LEU A 303 -12.94 2.36 23.14
C LEU A 303 -12.09 1.09 23.30
N GLU A 304 -11.41 0.63 22.24
CA GLU A 304 -10.53 -0.53 22.28
C GLU A 304 -9.37 -0.33 23.26
N SER A 305 -8.84 0.89 23.33
CA SER A 305 -7.78 1.26 24.27
C SER A 305 -8.23 1.20 25.73
N GLY A 306 -9.47 1.61 26.02
CA GLY A 306 -10.08 1.47 27.35
C GLY A 306 -10.35 0.02 27.76
N SER A 307 -10.54 -0.89 26.79
CA SER A 307 -10.73 -2.32 27.04
C SER A 307 -9.45 -3.04 27.46
N ILE A 308 -8.27 -2.55 27.05
CA ILE A 308 -6.98 -3.17 27.38
C ILE A 308 -6.48 -2.70 28.76
N ALA A 309 -6.83 -1.47 29.17
CA ALA A 309 -6.48 -0.93 30.48
C ALA A 309 -7.32 -1.52 31.64
N GLY A 310 -8.45 -2.17 31.35
CA GLY A 310 -9.32 -2.78 32.38
C GLY A 310 -8.96 -4.22 32.79
N GLY A 311 -7.86 -4.78 32.27
CA GLY A 311 -7.53 -6.21 32.45
C GLY A 311 -6.24 -6.51 33.23
N ALA A 312 -5.52 -5.51 33.74
CA ALA A 312 -4.17 -5.70 34.29
C ALA A 312 -4.00 -5.37 35.78
N ASP A 313 -5.02 -4.87 36.47
CA ASP A 313 -4.98 -4.59 37.91
C ASP A 313 -6.17 -5.26 38.62
N ASP A 314 -6.05 -6.56 38.90
CA ASP A 314 -6.82 -7.16 40.00
C ASP A 314 -6.11 -8.42 40.51
N ALA A 315 -4.95 -8.20 41.11
CA ALA A 315 -4.21 -9.19 41.88
C ALA A 315 -4.16 -8.79 43.37
N THR A 316 -5.26 -8.32 43.98
CA THR A 316 -5.45 -8.39 45.44
C THR A 316 -6.93 -8.22 45.79
N GLY A 317 -7.50 -9.20 46.48
CA GLY A 317 -8.95 -9.29 46.68
C GLY A 317 -9.59 -8.11 47.43
N ALA A 318 -10.63 -7.55 46.84
CA ALA A 318 -11.72 -6.87 47.54
C ALA A 318 -13.04 -7.16 46.81
N ARG A 319 -13.97 -7.79 47.52
CA ARG A 319 -15.36 -7.97 47.07
C ARG A 319 -15.97 -6.62 46.70
N GLY A 320 -16.46 -6.48 45.47
CA GLY A 320 -17.48 -5.47 45.16
C GLY A 320 -17.47 -4.93 43.73
N LYS A 321 -18.59 -5.15 43.03
CA LYS A 321 -19.04 -4.48 41.78
C LYS A 321 -18.29 -4.82 40.48
N VAL A 322 -18.67 -5.97 39.91
CA VAL A 322 -18.79 -6.10 38.46
C VAL A 322 -20.05 -5.32 38.03
N VAL A 323 -19.88 -4.16 37.42
CA VAL A 323 -20.94 -3.49 36.65
C VAL A 323 -20.39 -3.19 35.25
N GLY A 324 -20.45 -4.19 34.38
CA GLY A 324 -20.42 -3.98 32.93
C GLY A 324 -21.82 -3.61 32.43
N PRO A 325 -21.95 -2.76 31.39
CA PRO A 325 -23.24 -2.42 30.82
C PRO A 325 -23.68 -3.54 29.86
N ASN A 326 -24.29 -4.59 30.41
CA ASN A 326 -24.94 -5.63 29.58
C ASN A 326 -26.11 -6.32 30.31
N ARG A 327 -27.02 -5.51 30.88
CA ARG A 327 -28.37 -5.98 31.19
C ARG A 327 -29.37 -4.97 30.65
N ARG A 328 -30.08 -5.36 29.59
CA ARG A 328 -31.34 -4.73 29.21
C ARG A 328 -32.22 -4.65 30.46
N PRO A 329 -32.90 -3.53 30.78
CA PRO A 329 -33.98 -3.59 31.75
C PRO A 329 -35.00 -4.61 31.24
N ALA A 330 -35.40 -5.55 32.09
CA ALA A 330 -36.47 -6.48 31.76
C ALA A 330 -37.73 -5.67 31.42
N LEU A 331 -38.30 -5.90 30.23
CA LEU A 331 -39.60 -5.36 29.87
C LEU A 331 -40.61 -5.79 30.94
N PRO A 332 -41.50 -4.90 31.42
CA PRO A 332 -42.59 -5.31 32.29
C PRO A 332 -43.44 -6.35 31.55
N ALA A 333 -43.70 -7.49 32.20
CA ALA A 333 -44.56 -8.52 31.66
C ALA A 333 -45.96 -7.93 31.40
N TYR A 334 -46.47 -8.12 30.18
CA TYR A 334 -47.83 -7.75 29.82
C TYR A 334 -48.82 -8.46 30.75
N GLN A 335 -49.59 -7.68 31.50
CA GLN A 335 -50.67 -8.18 32.33
C GLN A 335 -51.99 -7.93 31.59
N PRO A 336 -52.67 -8.98 31.10
CA PRO A 336 -53.96 -8.81 30.43
C PRO A 336 -55.02 -8.31 31.44
N PRO A 337 -55.99 -7.49 31.00
CA PRO A 337 -57.06 -7.03 31.87
C PRO A 337 -57.95 -8.21 32.33
N ALA A 338 -58.37 -8.15 33.58
CA ALA A 338 -59.24 -9.15 34.21
C ALA A 338 -60.63 -9.18 33.56
N PRO A 339 -61.30 -10.37 33.55
CA PRO A 339 -62.63 -10.56 32.96
C PRO A 339 -63.75 -9.80 33.68
#